data_AF-A0A972Q935-F1
#
_entry.id   AF-A0A972Q935-F1
#
_cell.length_a   1.000
_cell.length_b   1.000
_cell.length_c   1.000
_cell.angle_alpha   90.00
_cell.angle_beta   90.00
_cell.angle_gamma   90.00
#
_symmetry.space_group_name_H-M   'P 1'
#
loop_
_entity.id
_entity.type
_entity.pdbx_description
1 polymer ?
#
loop_
_entity_poly.entity_id
_entity_poly.type
_entity_poly.pdbx_seq_one_letter_code
_entity_poly.pdbx_strand_id
1 'polypeptide(L)'
;MTFASRRTGIFDSQEIHQILKDDKYKLIALDEVLPGDIILYFSDDGDIEHSGLVITAPTKSLFGFPMIVSKWGAGHEFIHSAVIHEYSKSNIRCYRVWDEDES
;
A
#
# COMPACT_ATOMS: atom_id res chain seq x y z
N MET A 1 1.59 8.09 7.60
CA MET A 1 0.65 7.12 7.02
C MET A 1 -0.56 7.84 6.42
N THR A 2 -0.96 7.44 5.21
CA THR A 2 -2.23 7.80 4.57
C THR A 2 -2.85 6.46 4.16
N PHE A 3 -3.94 6.07 4.83
CA PHE A 3 -4.56 4.77 4.64
C PHE A 3 -6.09 4.97 4.62
N ALA A 4 -6.79 4.38 3.65
CA ALA A 4 -8.24 4.53 3.47
C ALA A 4 -8.73 6.00 3.42
N SER A 5 -8.06 6.88 2.67
CA SER A 5 -8.36 8.33 2.61
C SER A 5 -8.32 9.08 3.95
N ARG A 6 -7.84 8.44 5.03
CA ARG A 6 -7.63 9.04 6.34
C ARG A 6 -6.15 9.37 6.50
N ARG A 7 -5.84 10.65 6.73
CA ARG A 7 -4.50 11.12 7.09
C ARG A 7 -4.28 10.90 8.58
N THR A 8 -4.15 9.63 9.00
CA THR A 8 -3.84 9.28 10.39
C THR A 8 -2.61 8.40 10.47
N GLY A 9 -1.82 8.56 11.53
CA GLY A 9 -0.81 7.57 11.90
C GLY A 9 -1.53 6.44 12.62
N ILE A 10 -1.52 5.25 12.02
CA ILE A 10 -1.96 4.04 12.73
C ILE A 10 -0.70 3.46 13.36
N PHE A 11 -0.68 3.39 14.69
CA PHE A 11 0.48 2.93 15.45
C PHE A 11 0.41 1.44 15.81
N ASP A 12 -0.76 0.82 15.65
CA ASP A 12 -1.01 -0.59 15.91
C ASP A 12 -1.33 -1.33 14.60
N SER A 13 -0.54 -2.35 14.27
CA SER A 13 -0.76 -3.17 13.07
C SER A 13 -2.13 -3.87 13.09
N GLN A 14 -2.69 -4.16 14.28
CA GLN A 14 -4.01 -4.77 14.43
C GLN A 14 -5.13 -3.87 13.90
N GLU A 15 -5.03 -2.56 14.09
CA GLU A 15 -6.02 -1.61 13.57
C GLU A 15 -6.03 -1.61 12.03
N ILE A 16 -4.86 -1.74 11.39
CA ILE A 16 -4.78 -1.82 9.93
C ILE A 16 -5.44 -3.10 9.42
N HIS A 17 -5.21 -4.25 10.08
CA HIS A 17 -5.90 -5.49 9.75
C HIS A 17 -7.41 -5.39 9.89
N GLN A 18 -7.87 -4.73 10.95
CA GLN A 18 -9.30 -4.51 11.18
C GLN A 18 -9.91 -3.65 10.07
N ILE A 19 -9.25 -2.56 9.66
CA ILE A 19 -9.74 -1.72 8.56
C ILE A 19 -9.71 -2.48 7.23
N LEU A 20 -8.66 -3.26 6.92
CA LEU A 20 -8.64 -4.06 5.70
C LEU A 20 -9.86 -4.99 5.62
N LYS A 21 -10.27 -5.56 6.75
CA LYS A 21 -11.45 -6.42 6.85
C LYS A 21 -12.75 -5.63 6.76
N ASP A 22 -12.89 -4.55 7.52
CA ASP A 22 -14.12 -3.78 7.63
C ASP A 22 -14.44 -3.01 6.34
N ASP A 23 -13.42 -2.44 5.72
CA ASP A 23 -13.51 -1.72 4.45
C ASP A 23 -13.41 -2.68 3.24
N LYS A 24 -13.52 -4.00 3.45
CA LYS A 24 -13.58 -5.03 2.39
C LYS A 24 -12.42 -4.96 1.37
N TYR A 25 -11.21 -4.68 1.83
CA TYR A 25 -10.03 -4.72 0.97
C TYR A 25 -9.71 -6.17 0.57
N LYS A 26 -9.37 -6.36 -0.70
CA LYS A 26 -8.92 -7.64 -1.26
C LYS A 26 -7.49 -7.55 -1.75
N LEU A 27 -6.75 -8.65 -1.61
CA LEU A 27 -5.39 -8.79 -2.13
C LEU A 27 -5.43 -8.82 -3.66
N ILE A 28 -4.54 -8.05 -4.29
CA ILE A 28 -4.40 -7.92 -5.75
C ILE A 28 -3.02 -8.42 -6.16
N ALA A 29 -2.94 -9.14 -7.27
CA ALA A 29 -1.67 -9.55 -7.85
C ALA A 29 -0.90 -8.30 -8.33
N LEU A 30 0.43 -8.30 -8.17
CA LEU A 30 1.24 -7.10 -8.43
C LEU A 30 1.06 -6.56 -9.86
N ASP A 31 0.85 -7.43 -10.85
CA ASP A 31 0.64 -7.10 -12.26
C ASP A 31 -0.79 -6.64 -12.59
N GLU A 32 -1.74 -6.77 -11.65
CA GLU A 32 -3.13 -6.30 -11.75
C GLU A 32 -3.37 -4.98 -11.00
N VAL A 33 -2.32 -4.43 -10.39
CA VAL A 33 -2.35 -3.19 -9.61
C VAL A 33 -2.67 -1.99 -10.50
N LEU A 34 -3.58 -1.14 -10.02
CA LEU A 34 -4.03 0.08 -10.69
C LEU A 34 -3.85 1.32 -9.78
N PRO A 35 -3.79 2.54 -10.36
CA PRO A 35 -3.85 3.76 -9.58
C PRO A 35 -5.07 3.80 -8.66
N GLY A 36 -4.86 4.18 -7.40
CA GLY A 36 -5.89 4.15 -6.35
C GLY A 36 -5.78 2.95 -5.41
N ASP A 37 -5.09 1.88 -5.81
CA ASP A 37 -4.78 0.77 -4.91
C ASP A 37 -3.83 1.19 -3.79
N ILE A 38 -3.85 0.43 -2.70
CA ILE A 38 -2.90 0.61 -1.61
C ILE A 38 -1.84 -0.47 -1.63
N ILE A 39 -0.64 -0.10 -1.26
CA ILE A 39 0.47 -1.03 -1.06
C ILE A 39 0.85 -1.05 0.41
N LEU A 40 1.10 -2.23 0.95
CA LEU A 40 1.53 -2.44 2.33
C LEU A 40 2.85 -3.20 2.36
N TYR A 41 3.74 -2.74 3.24
CA TYR A 41 5.05 -3.32 3.47
C TYR A 41 5.02 -4.06 4.79
N PHE A 42 5.32 -5.35 4.74
CA PHE A 42 5.34 -6.20 5.92
C PHE A 42 6.78 -6.49 6.35
N SER A 43 7.01 -6.47 7.66
CA SER A 43 8.24 -6.96 8.30
C SER A 43 8.34 -8.48 8.18
N ASP A 44 9.49 -9.03 8.54
CA ASP A 44 9.70 -10.48 8.59
C ASP A 44 8.78 -11.17 9.63
N ASP A 45 8.38 -10.45 10.68
CA ASP A 45 7.45 -10.91 11.71
C ASP A 45 5.98 -10.81 11.27
N GLY A 46 5.71 -10.22 10.09
CA GLY A 46 4.39 -10.07 9.51
C GLY A 46 3.63 -8.82 9.97
N ASP A 47 4.30 -7.89 10.65
CA ASP A 47 3.73 -6.59 11.00
C ASP A 47 3.80 -5.60 9.85
N ILE A 48 2.85 -4.67 9.79
CA ILE A 48 2.78 -3.65 8.74
C ILE A 48 3.67 -2.46 9.15
N GLU A 49 4.79 -2.28 8.45
CA GLU A 49 5.77 -1.23 8.73
C GLU A 49 5.46 0.05 7.97
N HIS A 50 4.92 -0.09 6.76
CA HIS A 50 4.73 1.04 5.86
C HIS A 50 3.56 0.84 4.91
N SER A 51 3.06 1.94 4.37
CA SER A 51 1.98 1.95 3.39
C SER A 51 2.17 3.06 2.37
N GLY A 52 1.63 2.86 1.17
CA GLY A 52 1.57 3.88 0.13
C GLY A 52 0.33 3.74 -0.74
N LEU A 53 0.05 4.82 -1.47
CA LEU A 53 -1.01 4.86 -2.47
C LEU A 53 -0.39 4.71 -3.86
N VAL A 54 -0.90 3.76 -4.65
CA VAL A 54 -0.50 3.56 -6.04
C VAL A 54 -0.98 4.73 -6.88
N ILE A 55 -0.05 5.34 -7.62
CA ILE A 55 -0.35 6.45 -8.54
C ILE A 55 -0.14 6.08 -10.01
N THR A 56 0.59 5.01 -10.29
CA THR A 56 0.77 4.47 -11.65
C THR A 56 0.77 2.95 -11.60
N ALA A 57 0.19 2.31 -12.62
CA ALA A 57 0.23 0.86 -12.78
C ALA A 57 1.67 0.36 -13.05
N PRO A 58 1.97 -0.91 -12.76
CA PRO A 58 3.23 -1.53 -13.13
C PRO A 58 3.47 -1.49 -14.65
N THR A 59 4.68 -1.12 -15.06
CA THR A 59 5.08 -1.10 -16.47
C THR A 59 6.46 -1.70 -16.66
N LYS A 60 6.79 -2.13 -17.89
CA LYS A 60 8.14 -2.64 -18.21
C LYS A 60 9.24 -1.62 -17.94
N SER A 61 8.98 -0.34 -18.20
CA SER A 61 9.91 0.77 -17.90
C SER A 61 10.14 0.97 -16.39
N LEU A 62 9.21 0.51 -15.55
CA LEU A 62 9.31 0.51 -14.09
C LEU A 62 9.69 -0.86 -13.54
N PHE A 63 10.28 -1.74 -14.37
CA PHE A 63 10.68 -3.10 -14.00
C PHE A 63 9.54 -3.96 -13.42
N GLY A 64 8.29 -3.70 -13.83
CA GLY A 64 7.13 -4.43 -13.34
C GLY A 64 6.63 -3.99 -11.96
N PHE A 65 7.03 -2.81 -11.49
CA PHE A 65 6.55 -2.24 -10.23
C PHE A 65 5.78 -0.93 -10.43
N PRO A 66 4.78 -0.64 -9.59
CA PRO A 66 4.08 0.64 -9.64
C PRO A 66 4.93 1.78 -9.03
N MET A 67 4.61 3.02 -9.42
CA MET A 67 4.97 4.19 -8.61
C MET A 67 3.91 4.43 -7.56
N ILE A 68 4.35 4.82 -6.38
CA ILE A 68 3.50 5.12 -5.24
C ILE A 68 3.83 6.49 -4.67
N VAL A 69 2.87 7.06 -3.95
CA VAL A 69 3.11 8.15 -3.00
C VAL A 69 3.02 7.60 -1.59
N SER A 70 4.02 7.89 -0.76
CA SER A 70 4.04 7.45 0.64
C SER A 70 4.70 8.49 1.54
N LYS A 71 4.45 8.40 2.85
CA LYS A 71 5.04 9.31 3.84
C LYS A 71 6.32 8.72 4.41
N TRP A 72 7.42 9.46 4.35
CA TRP A 72 8.67 9.09 5.05
C TRP A 72 8.96 10.11 6.16
N GLY A 73 9.47 9.60 7.28
CA GLY A 73 9.81 10.41 8.46
C GLY A 73 8.64 11.24 9.01
N ALA A 74 8.95 12.42 9.53
CA ALA A 74 8.03 13.26 10.30
C ALA A 74 6.94 14.00 9.49
N GLY A 75 6.75 13.70 8.20
CA GLY A 75 5.59 14.24 7.46
C GLY A 75 5.79 14.56 5.99
N HIS A 76 6.93 14.23 5.39
CA HIS A 76 7.14 14.46 3.96
C HIS A 76 6.54 13.32 3.13
N GLU A 77 5.89 13.67 2.03
CA GLU A 77 5.36 12.73 1.04
C GLU A 77 6.33 12.63 -0.14
N PHE A 78 6.66 11.40 -0.53
CA PHE A 78 7.59 11.11 -1.61
C PHE A 78 6.90 10.26 -2.66
N ILE A 79 7.17 10.58 -3.93
CA ILE A 79 6.84 9.73 -5.06
C ILE A 79 8.06 8.87 -5.36
N HIS A 80 7.88 7.56 -5.33
CA HIS A 80 8.96 6.61 -5.58
C HIS A 80 8.41 5.29 -6.14
N SER A 81 9.30 4.47 -6.68
CA SER A 81 8.94 3.11 -7.08
C SER A 81 8.65 2.28 -5.83
N ALA A 82 7.66 1.38 -5.90
CA ALA A 82 7.28 0.51 -4.80
C ALA A 82 8.45 -0.31 -4.20
N VAL A 83 9.49 -0.60 -4.99
CA VAL A 83 10.68 -1.34 -4.52
C VAL A 83 11.79 -0.48 -3.93
N ILE A 84 11.72 0.85 -4.09
CA ILE A 84 12.68 1.77 -3.50
C ILE A 84 12.11 2.19 -2.15
N HIS A 85 12.62 1.62 -1.06
CA HIS A 85 12.23 2.03 0.29
C HIS A 85 13.38 1.86 1.29
N GLU A 86 13.32 2.62 2.39
CA GLU A 86 14.34 2.61 3.45
C GLU A 86 14.28 1.35 4.33
N TYR A 87 13.15 0.64 4.30
CA TYR A 87 12.92 -0.60 5.05
C TYR A 87 13.51 -1.81 4.30
N SER A 88 13.98 -2.87 4.95
CA SER A 88 14.67 -3.96 4.24
C SER A 88 13.68 -4.97 3.64
N LYS A 89 13.88 -5.38 2.38
CA LYS A 89 13.28 -6.58 1.74
C LYS A 89 11.81 -6.85 2.09
N SER A 90 10.98 -5.82 2.21
CA SER A 90 9.66 -5.98 2.76
C SER A 90 8.81 -6.88 1.86
N ASN A 91 8.04 -7.77 2.50
CA ASN A 91 7.02 -8.55 1.81
C ASN A 91 5.92 -7.58 1.40
N ILE A 92 5.91 -7.18 0.12
CA ILE A 92 4.96 -6.20 -0.41
C ILE A 92 3.65 -6.91 -0.77
N ARG A 93 2.53 -6.34 -0.34
CA ARG A 93 1.19 -6.79 -0.72
C ARG A 93 0.33 -5.61 -1.15
N CYS A 94 -0.43 -5.80 -2.23
CA CYS A 94 -1.29 -4.77 -2.80
C CYS A 94 -2.75 -5.08 -2.51
N TYR A 95 -3.54 -4.05 -2.19
CA TYR A 95 -4.94 -4.21 -1.87
C TYR A 95 -5.83 -3.18 -2.59
N ARG A 96 -7.05 -3.59 -2.91
CA ARG A 96 -8.11 -2.73 -3.48
C ARG A 96 -9.40 -2.92 -2.70
N VAL A 97 -10.13 -1.84 -2.48
CA VAL A 97 -11.50 -1.90 -1.91
C VAL A 97 -12.42 -2.61 -2.92
N TRP A 98 -13.24 -3.54 -2.44
CA TRP A 98 -14.20 -4.24 -3.28
C TRP A 98 -15.62 -3.82 -2.90
N ASP A 99 -16.19 -2.89 -3.66
CA ASP A 99 -17.60 -2.54 -3.53
C ASP A 99 -18.45 -3.55 -4.33
N GLU A 100 -19.44 -4.15 -3.66
CA GLU A 100 -20.36 -5.12 -4.25
C GLU A 100 -21.51 -4.46 -5.02
N ASP A 101 -21.57 -3.13 -5.04
CA ASP A 101 -22.69 -2.36 -5.61
C ASP A 101 -22.55 -2.04 -7.11
N GLU A 102 -21.50 -2.51 -7.79
CA GLU A 102 -21.35 -2.42 -9.25
C GLU A 102 -21.53 -3.80 -9.92
N SER A 103 -22.74 -4.38 -9.79
CA SER A 103 -23.17 -5.56 -10.56
C SER A 103 -24.32 -5.27 -11.51
#